data_AF-A0A8R2NKW2-F1
#
_entry.id   AF-A0A8R2NKW2-F1
#
_cell.length_a   1.000
_cell.length_b   1.000
_cell.length_c   1.000
_cell.angle_alpha   90.00
_cell.angle_beta   90.00
_cell.angle_gamma   90.00
#
_symmetry.space_group_name_H-M   'P 1'
#
loop_
_entity.id
_entity.type
_entity.pdbx_description
1 polymer ?
#
loop_
_entity_poly.entity_id
_entity_poly.type
_entity_poly.pdbx_seq_one_letter_code
_entity_poly.pdbx_strand_id
1 'polypeptide(L)'
;MAYFFMNLSSPDVNAKFPFMHRVLISATIRNTFMYFMMAELSIWQNQWKDDGQNSTVNKPQTAIETLPYCTNIVPNIKLLLQIFTTLPVTTATPERTFSTLKRLKTYLRSRMTENRLNGLALVNINKKEVISETEIIEDFAEKAPRKLQLIDWSK
;
A
#
# COMPACT_ATOMS: atom_id res chain seq x y z
N MET A 1 16.54 -0.58 -38.97
CA MET A 1 15.61 -0.14 -37.91
C MET A 1 16.01 1.19 -37.27
N ALA A 2 17.25 1.37 -36.78
CA ALA A 2 17.70 2.66 -36.20
C ALA A 2 17.58 3.88 -37.16
N TYR A 3 17.89 3.69 -38.45
CA TYR A 3 17.77 4.74 -39.48
C TYR A 3 16.34 5.21 -39.74
N PHE A 4 15.33 4.36 -39.50
CA PHE A 4 13.92 4.73 -39.69
C PHE A 4 13.42 5.63 -38.55
N PHE A 5 13.90 5.39 -37.32
CA PHE A 5 13.60 6.23 -36.16
C PHE A 5 14.30 7.58 -36.20
N MET A 6 15.54 7.66 -36.72
CA MET A 6 16.22 8.95 -36.92
C MET A 6 15.51 9.84 -37.94
N ASN A 7 14.95 9.26 -39.01
CA ASN A 7 14.21 10.02 -40.04
C ASN A 7 12.87 10.60 -39.54
N LEU A 8 12.25 9.99 -38.52
CA LEU A 8 11.03 10.50 -37.88
C LEU A 8 11.30 11.65 -36.89
N SER A 9 12.56 11.91 -36.54
CA SER A 9 12.95 13.04 -35.69
C SER A 9 13.30 14.31 -36.49
N SER A 10 13.22 14.27 -37.83
CA SER A 10 13.40 15.46 -38.65
C SER A 10 12.27 16.46 -38.43
N PRO A 11 12.56 17.77 -38.27
CA PRO A 11 11.56 18.80 -37.96
C PRO A 11 10.42 18.87 -38.97
N ASP A 12 10.65 18.51 -40.23
CA ASP A 12 9.64 18.49 -41.30
C ASP A 12 8.53 17.44 -41.13
N VAL A 13 8.82 16.29 -40.51
CA VAL A 13 7.82 15.22 -40.27
C VAL A 13 6.99 15.51 -39.02
N ASN A 14 7.59 16.16 -38.02
CA ASN A 14 6.93 16.59 -36.79
C ASN A 14 5.88 17.69 -37.01
N ALA A 15 6.07 18.56 -38.01
CA ALA A 15 5.08 19.56 -38.40
C ALA A 15 3.86 18.94 -39.11
N LYS A 16 4.04 17.81 -39.81
CA LYS A 16 3.02 17.23 -40.69
C LYS A 16 2.07 16.25 -39.98
N PHE A 17 2.50 15.59 -38.89
CA PHE A 17 1.67 14.63 -38.16
C PHE A 17 1.86 14.72 -36.62
N PRO A 18 1.22 15.69 -35.93
CA PRO A 18 1.39 15.92 -34.49
C PRO A 18 0.89 14.77 -33.60
N PHE A 19 -0.04 13.94 -34.09
CA PHE A 19 -0.49 12.73 -33.39
C PHE A 19 0.62 11.66 -33.31
N MET A 20 1.34 11.45 -34.41
CA MET A 20 2.46 10.50 -34.47
C MET A 20 3.58 10.91 -33.52
N HIS A 21 3.87 12.21 -33.40
CA HIS A 21 4.85 12.73 -32.45
C HIS A 21 4.53 12.37 -31.00
N ARG A 22 3.26 12.48 -30.57
CA ARG A 22 2.84 12.08 -29.21
C ARG A 22 2.97 10.58 -28.98
N VAL A 23 2.61 9.76 -29.97
CA VAL A 23 2.76 8.29 -29.90
C VAL A 23 4.23 7.89 -29.84
N LEU A 24 5.07 8.50 -30.68
CA LEU A 24 6.51 8.25 -30.73
C LEU A 24 7.20 8.69 -29.44
N ILE A 25 6.87 9.87 -28.89
CA ILE A 25 7.38 10.29 -27.57
C ILE A 25 6.95 9.29 -26.49
N SER A 26 5.68 8.88 -26.46
CA SER A 26 5.20 7.90 -25.47
C SER A 26 5.91 6.54 -25.59
N ALA A 27 6.22 6.12 -26.81
CA ALA A 27 6.92 4.87 -27.09
C ALA A 27 8.41 4.97 -26.75
N THR A 28 9.06 6.07 -27.11
CA THR A 28 10.47 6.34 -26.76
C THR A 28 10.63 6.43 -25.25
N ILE A 29 9.77 7.18 -24.55
CA ILE A 29 9.79 7.28 -23.08
C ILE A 29 9.61 5.90 -22.44
N ARG A 30 8.62 5.10 -22.88
CA ARG A 30 8.42 3.73 -22.39
C ARG A 30 9.66 2.86 -22.63
N ASN A 31 10.26 2.94 -23.82
CA ASN A 31 11.46 2.17 -24.14
C ASN A 31 12.64 2.60 -23.25
N THR A 32 12.91 3.91 -23.10
CA THR A 32 13.97 4.39 -22.19
C THR A 32 13.73 4.01 -20.73
N PHE A 33 12.48 4.07 -20.26
CA PHE A 33 12.12 3.64 -18.91
C PHE A 33 12.36 2.14 -18.73
N MET A 34 11.98 1.32 -19.72
CA MET A 34 12.24 -0.11 -19.72
C MET A 34 13.75 -0.42 -19.67
N TYR A 35 14.57 0.28 -20.46
CA TYR A 35 16.03 0.11 -20.41
C TYR A 35 16.63 0.51 -19.06
N PHE A 36 16.15 1.61 -18.47
CA PHE A 36 16.58 2.06 -17.15
C PHE A 36 16.25 1.04 -16.06
N MET A 37 15.02 0.52 -16.06
CA MET A 37 14.60 -0.54 -15.13
C MET A 37 15.41 -1.83 -15.32
N MET A 38 15.67 -2.24 -16.57
CA MET A 38 16.49 -3.42 -16.87
C MET A 38 17.94 -3.22 -16.37
N ALA A 39 18.51 -2.02 -16.53
CA ALA A 39 19.84 -1.69 -16.05
C ALA A 39 19.91 -1.74 -14.51
N GLU A 40 18.97 -1.10 -13.81
CA GLU A 40 18.88 -1.16 -12.34
C GLU A 40 18.72 -2.59 -11.83
N LEU A 41 17.88 -3.39 -12.48
CA LEU A 41 17.66 -4.79 -12.13
C LEU A 41 18.92 -5.62 -12.34
N SER A 42 19.68 -5.36 -13.42
CA SER A 42 20.96 -6.05 -13.65
C SER A 42 22.00 -5.71 -12.59
N ILE A 43 22.07 -4.43 -12.16
CA ILE A 43 22.97 -3.98 -11.08
C ILE A 43 22.58 -4.68 -9.79
N TRP A 44 21.29 -4.69 -9.45
CA TRP A 44 20.77 -5.37 -8.26
C TRP A 44 21.08 -6.88 -8.28
N GLN A 45 20.87 -7.57 -9.40
CA GLN A 45 21.19 -8.98 -9.52
C GLN A 45 22.69 -9.26 -9.35
N ASN A 46 23.54 -8.41 -9.91
CA ASN A 46 24.99 -8.56 -9.80
C ASN A 46 25.49 -8.36 -8.36
N GLN A 47 24.82 -7.54 -7.53
CA GLN A 47 25.15 -7.39 -6.11
C GLN A 47 25.00 -8.68 -5.30
N TRP A 48 24.24 -9.65 -5.79
CA TRP A 48 23.97 -10.93 -5.12
C TRP A 48 24.52 -12.14 -5.88
N LYS A 49 25.36 -11.93 -6.90
CA LYS A 49 26.10 -13.02 -7.54
C LYS A 49 27.31 -13.34 -6.67
N ASP A 50 27.45 -14.61 -6.30
CA ASP A 50 28.63 -15.14 -5.62
C ASP A 50 29.83 -15.00 -6.58
N ASP A 51 30.67 -13.99 -6.36
CA ASP A 51 32.07 -14.07 -6.79
C ASP A 51 32.73 -15.01 -5.80
N GLY A 52 33.14 -16.20 -6.25
CA GLY A 52 33.61 -17.33 -5.42
C GLY A 52 34.83 -17.08 -4.52
N GLN A 53 35.16 -15.83 -4.19
CA GLN A 53 36.07 -15.42 -3.15
C GLN A 53 35.34 -14.46 -2.19
N ASN A 54 34.98 -14.99 -1.02
CA ASN A 54 34.43 -14.33 0.18
C ASN A 54 32.90 -14.39 0.35
N SER A 55 32.39 -15.60 0.64
CA SER A 55 31.03 -15.87 1.13
C SER A 55 30.74 -15.32 2.54
N THR A 56 30.97 -14.03 2.79
CA THR A 56 30.71 -13.39 4.10
C THR A 56 29.50 -12.45 4.11
N VAL A 57 28.88 -12.16 2.96
CA VAL A 57 27.60 -11.43 2.91
C VAL A 57 26.47 -12.45 2.84
N ASN A 58 25.93 -12.81 4.01
CA ASN A 58 24.73 -13.62 4.11
C ASN A 58 23.63 -12.99 3.24
N LYS A 59 23.20 -13.69 2.19
CA LYS A 59 22.08 -13.27 1.36
C LYS A 59 20.85 -13.09 2.26
N PRO A 60 20.29 -11.87 2.36
CA PRO A 60 19.14 -11.60 3.21
C PRO A 60 17.97 -12.46 2.74
N GLN A 61 17.34 -13.15 3.69
CA GLN A 61 16.19 -14.02 3.40
C GLN A 61 14.90 -13.22 3.29
N THR A 62 14.88 -12.00 3.82
CA THR A 62 13.66 -11.17 3.91
C THR A 62 13.84 -9.83 3.19
N ALA A 63 12.78 -9.35 2.52
CA ALA A 63 12.74 -8.05 1.85
C ALA A 63 12.97 -6.85 2.81
N ILE A 64 12.83 -7.06 4.12
CA ILE A 64 13.10 -6.05 5.15
C ILE A 64 14.61 -5.89 5.37
N GLU A 65 15.34 -6.99 5.32
CA GLU A 65 16.79 -7.02 5.51
C GLU A 65 17.54 -6.54 4.27
N THR A 66 16.92 -6.59 3.08
CA THR A 66 17.49 -6.07 1.82
C THR A 66 17.41 -4.54 1.72
N LEU A 67 16.42 -3.90 2.37
CA LEU A 67 16.20 -2.45 2.33
C LEU A 67 17.44 -1.58 2.67
N PRO A 68 18.25 -1.88 3.72
CA PRO A 68 19.44 -1.09 4.03
C PRO A 68 20.55 -1.23 2.97
N TYR A 69 20.56 -2.30 2.17
CA TYR A 69 21.52 -2.50 1.09
C TYR A 69 21.09 -1.77 -0.21
N CYS A 70 19.83 -1.34 -0.30
CA CYS A 70 19.35 -0.53 -1.41
C CYS A 70 19.80 0.93 -1.27
N THR A 71 21.02 1.23 -1.75
CA THR A 71 21.52 2.60 -1.95
C THR A 71 20.73 3.33 -3.06
N ASN A 72 20.87 4.66 -3.15
CA ASN A 72 20.27 5.53 -4.19
C ASN A 72 20.56 5.15 -5.66
N ILE A 73 21.31 4.07 -5.89
CA ILE A 73 21.67 3.53 -7.21
C ILE A 73 20.53 2.68 -7.80
N VAL A 74 19.60 2.17 -6.97
CA VAL A 74 18.45 1.34 -7.40
C VAL A 74 17.10 1.85 -6.86
N PRO A 75 16.71 3.11 -7.16
CA PRO A 75 15.50 3.73 -6.62
C PRO A 75 14.20 2.98 -6.96
N ASN A 76 14.04 2.43 -8.17
CA ASN A 76 12.78 1.74 -8.52
C ASN A 76 12.65 0.39 -7.82
N ILE A 77 13.77 -0.34 -7.66
CA ILE A 77 13.80 -1.61 -6.92
C ILE A 77 13.52 -1.37 -5.44
N LYS A 78 14.07 -0.30 -4.85
CA LYS A 78 13.77 0.11 -3.48
C LYS A 78 12.28 0.38 -3.27
N LEU A 79 11.65 1.13 -4.19
CA LEU A 79 10.22 1.41 -4.14
C LEU A 79 9.40 0.10 -4.23
N LEU A 80 9.77 -0.80 -5.13
CA LEU A 80 9.11 -2.09 -5.28
C LEU A 80 9.22 -2.94 -4.00
N LEU A 81 10.39 -2.96 -3.37
CA LEU A 81 10.61 -3.63 -2.09
C LEU A 81 9.81 -2.99 -0.96
N GLN A 82 9.73 -1.65 -0.91
CA GLN A 82 8.89 -0.96 0.07
C GLN A 82 7.42 -1.32 -0.11
N ILE A 83 6.90 -1.26 -1.33
CA ILE A 83 5.53 -1.69 -1.64
C ILE A 83 5.33 -3.14 -1.19
N PHE A 84 6.26 -4.04 -1.51
CA PHE A 84 6.21 -5.44 -1.12
C PHE A 84 6.19 -5.63 0.42
N THR A 85 6.95 -4.82 1.17
CA THR A 85 6.94 -4.86 2.65
C THR A 85 5.69 -4.25 3.28
N THR A 86 5.06 -3.28 2.61
CA THR A 86 3.82 -2.62 3.09
C THR A 86 2.56 -3.39 2.71
N LEU A 87 2.60 -4.14 1.61
CA LEU A 87 1.57 -5.10 1.28
C LEU A 87 1.61 -6.18 2.36
N PRO A 88 0.49 -6.47 3.06
CA PRO A 88 0.44 -7.57 4.00
C PRO A 88 0.61 -8.88 3.22
N VAL A 89 1.86 -9.33 3.05
CA VAL A 89 2.18 -10.70 2.60
C VAL A 89 1.67 -11.72 3.62
N THR A 90 1.44 -11.28 4.87
CA THR A 90 0.76 -12.06 5.90
C THR A 90 -0.76 -11.89 5.80
N THR A 91 -1.41 -12.89 5.23
CA THR A 91 -2.89 -12.99 5.19
C THR A 91 -3.53 -12.95 6.60
N ALA A 92 -2.73 -13.21 7.65
CA ALA A 92 -3.15 -13.26 9.04
C ALA A 92 -3.79 -11.96 9.57
N THR A 93 -3.34 -10.78 9.12
CA THR A 93 -3.90 -9.52 9.65
C THR A 93 -5.33 -9.29 9.14
N PRO A 94 -5.62 -9.31 7.82
CA PRO A 94 -6.98 -9.31 7.31
C PRO A 94 -7.83 -10.47 7.85
N GLU A 95 -7.30 -11.69 7.93
CA GLU A 95 -8.03 -12.86 8.46
C GLU A 95 -8.48 -12.65 9.91
N ARG A 96 -7.61 -12.08 10.76
CA ARG A 96 -7.95 -11.77 12.16
C ARG A 96 -9.04 -10.70 12.22
N THR A 97 -9.01 -9.68 11.36
CA THR A 97 -10.06 -8.65 11.29
C THR A 97 -11.38 -9.21 10.77
N PHE A 98 -11.35 -10.05 9.73
CA PHE A 98 -12.55 -10.70 9.19
C PHE A 98 -13.15 -11.71 10.16
N SER A 99 -12.33 -12.45 10.89
CA SER A 99 -12.78 -13.40 11.93
C SER A 99 -13.46 -12.67 13.09
N THR A 100 -12.90 -11.56 13.55
CA THR A 100 -13.52 -10.72 14.59
C THR A 100 -14.82 -10.07 14.11
N LEU A 101 -14.85 -9.54 12.90
CA LEU A 101 -16.07 -9.03 12.25
C LEU A 101 -17.16 -10.12 12.12
N LYS A 102 -16.78 -11.34 11.73
CA LYS A 102 -17.69 -12.49 11.64
C LYS A 102 -18.30 -12.80 13.01
N ARG A 103 -17.49 -12.83 14.08
CA ARG A 103 -17.98 -13.01 15.46
C ARG A 103 -18.94 -11.89 15.89
N LEU A 104 -18.62 -10.63 15.58
CA LEU A 104 -19.48 -9.47 15.86
C LEU A 104 -20.83 -9.58 15.14
N LYS A 105 -20.82 -9.91 13.85
CA LYS A 105 -22.05 -10.13 13.05
C LYS A 105 -22.90 -11.26 13.61
N THR A 106 -22.30 -12.38 14.01
CA THR A 106 -23.03 -13.52 14.57
C THR A 106 -23.66 -13.18 15.91
N TYR A 107 -22.92 -12.52 16.82
CA TYR A 107 -23.41 -12.17 18.15
C TYR A 107 -24.58 -11.16 18.12
N LEU A 108 -24.59 -10.25 17.14
CA LEU A 108 -25.55 -9.14 17.08
C LEU A 108 -26.62 -9.29 15.98
N ARG A 109 -26.73 -10.47 15.35
CA ARG A 109 -27.58 -10.74 14.17
C ARG A 109 -29.06 -10.35 14.35
N SER A 110 -29.59 -10.38 15.58
CA SER A 110 -30.97 -10.02 15.88
C SER A 110 -31.21 -8.53 16.14
N ARG A 111 -30.16 -7.70 16.29
CA ARG A 111 -30.27 -6.28 16.73
C ARG A 111 -29.33 -5.30 16.01
N MET A 112 -28.85 -5.62 14.80
CA MET A 112 -27.77 -4.84 14.15
C MET A 112 -28.19 -4.21 12.82
N THR A 113 -28.00 -2.89 12.72
CA THR A 113 -27.97 -2.12 11.47
C THR A 113 -26.53 -1.95 10.98
N GLU A 114 -26.31 -1.70 9.68
CA GLU A 114 -24.97 -1.56 9.10
C GLU A 114 -24.16 -0.43 9.77
N ASN A 115 -24.80 0.70 10.08
CA ASN A 115 -24.16 1.82 10.76
C ASN A 115 -23.60 1.42 12.13
N ARG A 116 -24.35 0.62 12.90
CA ARG A 116 -23.91 0.13 14.22
C ARG A 116 -22.75 -0.87 14.09
N LEU A 117 -22.77 -1.70 13.05
CA LEU A 117 -21.68 -2.63 12.77
C LEU A 117 -20.38 -1.90 12.42
N ASN A 118 -20.46 -0.90 11.55
CA ASN A 118 -19.29 -0.14 11.12
C ASN A 118 -18.65 0.60 12.30
N GLY A 119 -19.45 1.24 13.15
CA GLY A 119 -18.96 1.88 14.38
C GLY A 119 -18.28 0.89 15.33
N LEU A 120 -18.87 -0.29 15.57
CA LEU A 120 -18.27 -1.32 16.41
C LEU A 120 -16.97 -1.90 15.82
N ALA A 121 -16.90 -2.04 14.50
CA ALA A 121 -15.71 -2.51 13.82
C ALA A 121 -14.55 -1.51 13.96
N LEU A 122 -14.84 -0.21 13.76
CA LEU A 122 -13.89 0.88 13.96
C LEU A 122 -13.30 0.90 15.38
N VAL A 123 -14.16 0.84 16.40
CA VAL A 123 -13.71 0.77 17.81
C VAL A 123 -12.89 -0.49 18.08
N ASN A 124 -13.23 -1.64 17.48
CA ASN A 124 -12.50 -2.89 17.68
C ASN A 124 -11.10 -2.89 17.02
N ILE A 125 -10.96 -2.22 15.88
CA ILE A 125 -9.68 -2.06 15.17
C ILE A 125 -8.80 -1.03 15.91
N ASN A 126 -9.39 0.09 16.34
CA ASN A 126 -8.69 1.22 16.96
C ASN A 126 -8.63 1.14 18.50
N LYS A 127 -8.65 -0.06 19.09
CA LYS A 127 -8.61 -0.26 20.56
C LYS A 127 -7.45 0.42 21.31
N LYS A 128 -6.41 0.83 20.58
CA LYS A 128 -5.23 1.50 21.14
C LYS A 128 -5.43 3.00 21.33
N GLU A 129 -6.45 3.59 20.71
CA GLU A 129 -6.80 4.98 20.96
C GLU A 129 -7.56 5.08 22.28
N VAL A 130 -7.06 5.94 23.18
CA VAL A 130 -7.71 6.24 24.45
C VAL A 130 -8.83 7.23 24.15
N ILE A 131 -10.06 6.71 24.02
CA ILE A 131 -11.24 7.56 23.89
C ILE A 131 -11.65 7.96 25.30
N SER A 132 -11.79 9.26 25.55
CA SER A 132 -12.20 9.77 26.86
C SER A 132 -13.61 9.30 27.19
N GLU A 133 -13.78 8.58 28.31
CA GLU A 133 -15.08 8.09 28.76
C GLU A 133 -16.06 9.24 29.02
N THR A 134 -15.56 10.39 29.51
CA THR A 134 -16.39 11.57 29.83
C THR A 134 -16.99 12.17 28.57
N GLU A 135 -16.22 12.25 27.48
CA GLU A 135 -16.66 12.80 26.20
C GLU A 135 -17.72 11.90 25.56
N ILE A 136 -17.57 10.58 25.66
CA ILE A 136 -18.59 9.62 25.19
C ILE A 136 -19.89 9.79 25.97
N ILE A 137 -19.81 9.97 27.30
CA ILE A 137 -20.98 10.11 28.17
C ILE A 137 -21.72 11.41 27.86
N GLU A 138 -21.01 12.52 27.70
CA GLU A 138 -21.59 13.81 27.34
C GLU A 138 -22.24 13.76 25.94
N ASP A 139 -21.56 13.21 24.93
CA ASP A 139 -22.09 13.06 23.58
C ASP A 139 -23.32 12.13 23.53
N PHE A 140 -23.30 11.05 24.32
CA PHE A 140 -24.44 10.15 24.47
C PHE A 140 -25.62 10.85 25.18
N ALA A 141 -25.33 11.69 26.17
CA ALA A 141 -26.33 12.42 26.91
C ALA A 141 -27.08 13.43 26.04
N GLU A 142 -26.35 14.14 25.19
CA GLU A 142 -26.92 15.08 24.23
C GLU A 142 -27.77 14.35 23.16
N LYS A 143 -27.26 13.24 22.62
CA LYS A 143 -27.91 12.54 21.49
C LYS A 143 -29.07 11.63 21.90
N ALA A 144 -29.08 11.12 23.13
CA ALA A 144 -30.09 10.15 23.57
C ALA A 144 -30.64 10.43 24.99
N PRO A 145 -31.15 11.64 25.28
CA PRO A 145 -31.62 12.01 26.62
C PRO A 145 -32.76 11.11 27.13
N ARG A 146 -33.60 10.58 26.23
CA ARG A 146 -34.67 9.63 26.59
C ARG A 146 -34.17 8.27 27.09
N LYS A 147 -32.94 7.89 26.77
CA LYS A 147 -32.33 6.62 27.21
C LYS A 147 -31.51 6.75 28.49
N LEU A 148 -31.32 7.99 28.98
CA LEU A 148 -30.66 8.31 30.24
C LEU A 148 -31.61 8.29 31.45
N GLN A 149 -32.88 7.92 31.26
CA GLN A 149 -33.79 7.69 32.38
C GLN A 149 -33.29 6.50 33.21
N LEU A 150 -32.36 6.77 34.11
CA LEU A 150 -32.03 5.90 35.22
C LEU A 150 -33.30 5.79 36.05
N ILE A 151 -33.86 4.59 36.08
CA ILE A 151 -34.91 4.23 37.04
C ILE A 151 -34.40 4.65 38.42
N ASP A 152 -35.15 5.53 39.08
CA ASP A 152 -34.86 5.98 40.43
C ASP A 152 -34.96 4.78 41.37
N TRP A 153 -33.83 4.38 41.95
CA TRP A 153 -33.75 3.26 42.89
C TRP A 153 -34.11 3.67 44.32
N SER A 154 -34.58 4.92 44.54
CA SER A 154 -35.01 5.43 45.85
C SER A 154 -36.41 4.94 46.27
N LYS A 155 -36.61 3.62 46.40
CA LYS A 155 -37.75 3.06 47.13
C LYS A 155 -37.30 2.09 48.22
#